data_AF-A0A948WBN2-F1
#
_entry.id   AF-A0A948WBN2-F1
#
_cell.length_a   1.000
_cell.length_b   1.000
_cell.length_c   1.000
_cell.angle_alpha   90.00
_cell.angle_beta   90.00
_cell.angle_gamma   90.00
#
_symmetry.space_group_name_H-M   'P 1'
#
loop_
_entity.id
_entity.type
_entity.pdbx_description
1 polymer ?
#
loop_
_entity_poly.entity_id
_entity_poly.type
_entity_poly.pdbx_seq_one_letter_code
_entity_poly.pdbx_strand_id
1 'polypeptide(L)'
;MPGLLARVGGLLVCAALWWWLSAKGQTEGIPGGMLLIVAGHGLLIVAAIMLAKPLAGWFGDLCANLFMPGERHSRPQPMYSIPEGRLAAEDYAGALEAYAELAAAHPSEIAPHLRMMEIWIRVYRDPEAARTIHANALQSIRGKKNKQNFDAAARVILGEAGRV
;
A
#
# COMPACT_ATOMS: atom_id res chain seq x y z
N MET A 1 16.41 16.65 5.80
CA MET A 1 17.76 16.76 5.19
C MET A 1 18.87 17.11 6.19
N PRO A 2 18.78 18.15 7.05
CA PRO A 2 19.92 18.54 7.90
C PRO A 2 20.34 17.44 8.90
N GLY A 3 19.39 16.66 9.43
CA GLY A 3 19.69 15.53 10.31
C GLY A 3 20.40 14.35 9.65
N LEU A 4 20.30 14.19 8.32
CA LEU A 4 21.03 13.15 7.59
C LEU A 4 22.50 13.55 7.40
N LEU A 5 22.73 14.80 6.99
CA LEU A 5 24.07 15.35 6.81
C LEU A 5 24.87 15.36 8.12
N ALA A 6 24.24 15.71 9.24
CA ALA A 6 24.89 15.65 10.55
C ALA A 6 25.28 14.21 10.96
N ARG A 7 24.45 13.22 10.64
CA ARG A 7 24.74 11.80 10.93
C ARG A 7 25.85 11.24 10.06
N VAL A 8 25.85 11.58 8.75
CA VAL A 8 26.92 11.19 7.82
C VAL A 8 28.24 11.85 8.20
N GLY A 9 28.22 13.14 8.56
CA GLY A 9 29.39 13.85 9.06
C GLY A 9 29.95 13.22 10.34
N GLY A 10 29.08 12.93 11.32
CA GLY A 10 29.48 12.26 12.56
C GLY A 10 30.09 10.87 12.32
N LEU A 11 29.55 10.11 11.37
CA LEU A 11 30.10 8.81 10.97
C LEU A 11 31.49 8.89 10.37
N LEU A 12 31.71 9.82 9.45
CA LEU A 12 33.01 10.02 8.82
C LEU A 12 34.06 10.41 9.86
N VAL A 13 33.69 11.26 10.82
CA VAL A 13 34.56 11.61 11.94
C VAL A 13 34.86 10.40 12.83
N CYS A 14 33.85 9.60 13.19
CA CYS A 14 34.06 8.40 14.01
C CYS A 14 34.94 7.35 13.29
N ALA A 15 34.75 7.16 11.98
CA ALA A 15 35.56 6.24 11.19
C ALA A 15 37.02 6.73 11.07
N ALA A 16 37.23 8.03 10.83
CA ALA A 16 38.56 8.62 10.78
C ALA A 16 39.28 8.53 12.14
N LEU A 17 38.57 8.79 13.24
CA LEU A 17 39.11 8.65 14.60
C LEU A 17 39.41 7.20 14.95
N TRP A 18 38.54 6.25 14.58
CA TRP A 18 38.80 4.83 14.77
C TRP A 18 40.05 4.37 14.01
N TRP A 19 40.16 4.74 12.74
CA TRP A 19 41.32 4.41 11.90
C TRP A 19 42.61 4.98 12.50
N TRP A 20 42.58 6.26 12.88
CA TRP A 20 43.74 6.95 13.45
C TRP A 20 44.16 6.37 14.81
N LEU A 21 43.22 6.15 15.73
CA LEU A 21 43.50 5.56 17.05
C LEU A 21 44.04 4.14 16.94
N SER A 22 43.48 3.34 16.03
CA SER A 22 43.93 1.96 15.82
C SER A 22 45.33 1.93 15.21
N ALA A 23 45.61 2.78 14.21
CA ALA A 23 46.93 2.89 13.60
C ALA A 23 48.00 3.35 14.60
N LYS A 24 47.67 4.36 15.42
CA LYS A 24 48.57 4.84 16.47
C LYS A 24 48.78 3.80 17.56
N GLY A 25 47.72 3.07 17.93
CA GLY A 25 47.78 1.99 18.91
C GLY A 25 48.66 0.82 18.49
N GLN A 26 48.80 0.55 17.19
CA GLN A 26 49.73 -0.46 16.68
C GLN A 26 51.21 -0.02 16.73
N THR A 27 51.46 1.29 16.69
CA THR A 27 52.82 1.84 16.78
C THR A 27 53.29 2.07 18.21
N GLU A 28 52.37 2.19 19.17
CA GLU A 28 52.70 2.32 20.59
C GLU A 28 52.82 0.93 21.24
N GLY A 29 53.92 0.69 21.97
CA GLY A 29 54.11 -0.54 22.73
C GLY A 29 53.08 -0.73 23.84
N ILE A 30 53.12 -1.89 24.49
CA ILE A 30 52.27 -2.19 25.66
C ILE A 30 52.74 -1.31 26.84
N PRO A 31 51.84 -0.65 27.60
CA PRO A 31 50.37 -0.79 27.60
C PRO A 31 49.59 0.28 26.79
N GLY A 32 50.24 1.33 26.31
CA GLY A 32 49.58 2.47 25.65
C GLY A 32 48.82 2.09 24.38
N GLY A 33 49.41 1.23 23.55
CA GLY A 33 48.80 0.77 22.31
C GLY A 33 47.47 0.04 22.49
N MET A 34 47.37 -0.79 23.55
CA MET A 34 46.16 -1.56 23.86
C MET A 34 44.98 -0.66 24.24
N LEU A 35 45.23 0.40 25.02
CA LEU A 35 44.18 1.35 25.41
C LEU A 35 43.63 2.12 24.20
N LEU A 36 44.50 2.51 23.26
CA LEU A 36 44.09 3.20 22.04
C LEU A 36 43.23 2.32 21.14
N ILE A 37 43.54 1.03 21.04
CA ILE A 37 42.73 0.06 20.28
C ILE A 37 41.35 -0.12 20.93
N VAL A 38 41.28 -0.26 22.25
CA VAL A 38 40.00 -0.37 22.98
C VAL A 38 39.16 0.89 22.81
N ALA A 39 39.78 2.07 22.91
CA ALA A 39 39.10 3.36 22.68
C ALA A 39 38.57 3.47 21.24
N GLY A 40 39.34 3.00 20.25
CA GLY A 40 38.89 2.91 18.86
C GLY A 40 37.64 2.05 18.70
N HIS A 41 37.59 0.86 19.31
CA HIS A 41 36.42 -0.02 19.22
C HIS A 41 35.20 0.60 19.92
N GLY A 42 35.40 1.33 21.03
CA GLY A 42 34.34 2.11 21.67
C GLY A 42 33.69 3.13 20.71
N LEU A 43 34.49 3.83 19.92
CA LEU A 43 34.01 4.77 18.89
C LEU A 43 33.18 4.06 17.80
N LEU A 44 33.56 2.86 17.37
CA LEU A 44 32.76 2.08 16.42
C LEU A 44 31.39 1.70 16.98
N ILE A 45 31.32 1.31 18.26
CA ILE A 45 30.06 0.96 18.91
C ILE A 45 29.13 2.18 18.94
N VAL A 46 29.65 3.35 19.29
CA VAL A 46 28.87 4.60 19.28
C VAL A 46 28.35 4.91 17.87
N ALA A 47 29.22 4.79 16.86
CA ALA A 47 28.83 5.01 15.46
C ALA A 47 27.72 4.02 15.01
N ALA A 48 27.84 2.74 15.40
CA ALA A 48 26.84 1.72 15.10
C ALA A 48 25.48 2.03 15.74
N ILE A 49 25.44 2.49 16.99
CA ILE A 49 24.21 2.90 17.67
C ILE A 49 23.55 4.08 16.95
N MET A 50 24.33 5.06 16.50
CA MET A 50 23.79 6.21 15.74
C MET A 50 23.23 5.81 14.37
N LEU A 51 23.83 4.80 13.72
CA LEU A 51 23.38 4.23 12.46
C LEU A 51 22.18 3.30 12.58
N ALA A 52 21.99 2.66 13.73
CA ALA A 52 21.00 1.60 13.89
C ALA A 52 19.60 2.04 13.45
N LYS A 53 19.14 3.23 13.88
CA LYS A 53 17.81 3.73 13.54
C LYS A 53 17.61 4.00 12.03
N PRO A 54 18.45 4.79 11.33
CA PRO A 54 18.26 4.99 9.90
C PRO A 54 18.45 3.71 9.09
N LEU A 55 19.37 2.84 9.48
CA LEU A 55 19.60 1.58 8.79
C LEU A 55 18.40 0.63 8.94
N ALA A 56 17.84 0.53 10.15
CA ALA A 56 16.64 -0.24 10.41
C ALA A 56 15.42 0.29 9.65
N GLY A 57 15.28 1.61 9.53
CA GLY A 57 14.22 2.21 8.69
C GLY A 57 14.37 1.83 7.22
N TRP A 58 15.57 1.97 6.66
CA TRP A 58 15.82 1.63 5.26
C TRP A 58 15.62 0.14 4.96
N PHE A 59 16.10 -0.74 5.83
CA PHE A 59 15.85 -2.18 5.72
C PHE A 59 14.37 -2.51 5.90
N GLY A 60 13.69 -1.84 6.84
CA GLY A 60 12.27 -1.98 7.09
C GLY A 60 11.45 -1.65 5.85
N ASP A 61 11.73 -0.52 5.19
CA ASP A 61 11.05 -0.09 3.97
C ASP A 61 11.32 -1.04 2.79
N LEU A 62 12.56 -1.54 2.66
CA LEU A 62 12.93 -2.54 1.66
C LEU A 62 12.15 -3.84 1.84
N CYS A 63 12.14 -4.39 3.06
CA CYS A 63 11.40 -5.61 3.38
C CYS A 63 9.88 -5.39 3.26
N ALA A 64 9.36 -4.27 3.76
CA ALA A 64 7.95 -3.94 3.67
C ALA A 64 7.49 -3.83 2.22
N ASN A 65 8.24 -3.17 1.34
CA ASN A 65 7.88 -3.07 -0.08
C ASN A 65 7.97 -4.42 -0.81
N LEU A 66 8.90 -5.30 -0.42
CA LEU A 66 9.02 -6.64 -1.00
C LEU A 66 7.84 -7.54 -0.65
N PHE A 67 7.39 -7.51 0.61
CA PHE A 67 6.32 -8.41 1.10
C PHE A 67 4.92 -7.77 1.05
N MET A 68 4.81 -6.45 1.14
CA MET A 68 3.57 -5.68 1.19
C MET A 68 3.68 -4.42 0.32
N PRO A 69 3.61 -4.56 -1.02
CA PRO A 69 3.66 -3.40 -1.91
C PRO A 69 2.55 -2.40 -1.56
N GLY A 70 2.95 -1.17 -1.21
CA GLY A 70 2.10 -0.14 -0.59
C GLY A 70 0.91 0.39 -1.40
N GLU A 71 0.63 -0.16 -2.59
CA GLU A 71 -0.50 0.27 -3.41
C GLU A 71 -1.87 -0.14 -2.83
N ARG A 72 -1.94 -1.20 -1.99
CA ARG A 72 -3.22 -1.66 -1.41
C ARG A 72 -3.76 -0.79 -0.26
N HIS A 73 -2.91 -0.04 0.42
CA HIS A 73 -3.28 0.74 1.61
C HIS A 73 -3.14 2.26 1.44
N SER A 74 -2.64 2.72 0.30
CA SER A 74 -2.46 4.16 0.02
C SER A 74 -3.70 4.85 -0.52
N ARG A 75 -4.78 4.10 -0.82
CA ARG A 75 -6.08 4.66 -1.23
C ARG A 75 -7.12 4.37 -0.15
N PRO A 76 -8.00 5.33 0.19
CA PRO A 76 -9.13 5.04 1.06
C PRO A 76 -9.90 3.86 0.46
N GLN A 77 -10.10 2.81 1.25
CA GLN A 77 -10.81 1.63 0.79
C GLN A 77 -12.30 1.98 0.58
N PRO A 78 -12.93 1.44 -0.48
CA PRO A 78 -14.35 1.65 -0.72
C PRO A 78 -15.18 1.14 0.47
N MET A 79 -16.01 2.02 1.03
CA MET A 79 -16.86 1.70 2.19
C MET A 79 -18.20 1.11 1.74
N TYR A 80 -18.29 -0.22 1.75
CA TYR A 80 -19.49 -0.94 1.30
C TYR A 80 -20.63 -0.99 2.34
N SER A 81 -20.38 -0.61 3.59
CA SER A 81 -21.35 -0.70 4.67
C SER A 81 -22.62 0.13 4.44
N ILE A 82 -22.51 1.28 3.75
CA ILE A 82 -23.66 2.15 3.45
C ILE A 82 -24.61 1.50 2.44
N PRO A 83 -24.17 1.16 1.21
CA PRO A 83 -25.07 0.53 0.25
C PRO A 83 -25.55 -0.85 0.71
N GLU A 84 -24.72 -1.64 1.41
CA GLU A 84 -25.14 -2.94 1.96
C GLU A 84 -26.18 -2.78 3.08
N GLY A 85 -26.04 -1.77 3.94
CA GLY A 85 -27.04 -1.46 4.96
C GLY A 85 -28.39 -1.07 4.36
N ARG A 86 -28.39 -0.26 3.29
CA ARG A 86 -29.62 0.08 2.55
C ARG A 86 -30.22 -1.16 1.87
N LEU A 87 -29.40 -2.01 1.29
CA LEU A 87 -29.86 -3.27 0.68
C LEU A 87 -30.52 -4.20 1.71
N ALA A 88 -29.93 -4.32 2.90
CA ALA A 88 -30.47 -5.12 4.01
C ALA A 88 -31.78 -4.54 4.57
N ALA A 89 -31.98 -3.23 4.46
CA ALA A 89 -33.23 -2.55 4.82
C ALA A 89 -34.29 -2.56 3.69
N GLU A 90 -34.03 -3.29 2.59
CA GLU A 90 -34.87 -3.33 1.38
C GLU A 90 -35.06 -1.96 0.69
N ASP A 91 -34.24 -0.97 1.05
CA ASP A 91 -34.15 0.32 0.36
C ASP A 91 -33.30 0.17 -0.90
N TYR A 92 -33.85 -0.49 -1.91
CA TYR A 92 -33.14 -0.79 -3.16
C TYR A 92 -32.81 0.47 -3.96
N ALA A 93 -33.68 1.48 -3.94
CA ALA A 93 -33.45 2.75 -4.62
C ALA A 93 -32.28 3.49 -3.97
N GLY A 94 -32.26 3.58 -2.63
CA GLY A 94 -31.15 4.17 -1.91
C GLY A 94 -29.86 3.35 -2.03
N ALA A 95 -29.95 2.01 -2.10
CA ALA A 95 -28.78 1.17 -2.34
C ALA A 95 -28.16 1.42 -3.72
N LEU A 96 -28.99 1.56 -4.76
CA LEU A 96 -28.53 1.90 -6.12
C LEU A 96 -27.80 3.25 -6.15
N GLU A 97 -28.36 4.26 -5.49
CA GLU A 97 -27.72 5.59 -5.37
C GLU A 97 -26.36 5.49 -4.66
N ALA A 98 -26.30 4.82 -3.50
CA ALA A 98 -25.06 4.67 -2.75
C ALA A 98 -24.00 3.84 -3.51
N TYR A 99 -24.40 2.81 -4.26
CA TYR A 99 -23.48 2.08 -5.13
C TYR A 99 -22.99 2.93 -6.32
N ALA A 100 -23.84 3.79 -6.89
CA ALA A 100 -23.45 4.70 -7.96
C ALA A 100 -22.43 5.74 -7.48
N GLU A 101 -22.63 6.32 -6.30
CA GLU A 101 -21.67 7.21 -5.66
C GLU A 101 -20.33 6.52 -5.41
N LEU A 102 -20.37 5.28 -4.90
CA LEU A 102 -19.16 4.48 -4.65
C LEU A 102 -18.41 4.17 -5.96
N ALA A 103 -19.12 3.86 -7.04
CA ALA A 103 -18.55 3.64 -8.36
C ALA A 103 -17.85 4.91 -8.90
N ALA A 104 -18.46 6.08 -8.69
CA ALA A 104 -17.89 7.36 -9.10
C ALA A 104 -16.65 7.73 -8.28
N ALA A 105 -16.69 7.51 -6.97
CA ALA A 105 -15.56 7.76 -6.07
C ALA A 105 -14.38 6.80 -6.29
N HIS A 106 -14.66 5.56 -6.73
CA HIS A 106 -13.65 4.53 -6.96
C HIS A 106 -13.76 3.92 -8.38
N PRO A 107 -13.34 4.65 -9.44
CA PRO A 107 -13.52 4.20 -10.83
C PRO A 107 -12.79 2.89 -11.19
N SER A 108 -11.85 2.41 -10.38
CA SER A 108 -11.18 1.12 -10.59
C SER A 108 -11.97 -0.07 -10.05
N GLU A 109 -12.98 0.16 -9.21
CA GLU A 109 -13.76 -0.89 -8.55
C GLU A 109 -14.89 -1.37 -9.46
N ILE A 110 -14.96 -2.68 -9.68
CA ILE A 110 -15.97 -3.29 -10.55
C ILE A 110 -17.21 -3.74 -9.77
N ALA A 111 -17.05 -4.01 -8.47
CA ALA A 111 -18.10 -4.57 -7.63
C ALA A 111 -19.35 -3.68 -7.50
N PRO A 112 -19.27 -2.34 -7.36
CA PRO A 112 -20.46 -1.50 -7.28
C PRO A 112 -21.35 -1.63 -8.53
N HIS A 113 -20.73 -1.68 -9.71
CA HIS A 113 -21.46 -1.87 -10.97
C HIS A 113 -22.18 -3.23 -11.03
N LEU A 114 -21.51 -4.31 -10.60
CA LEU A 114 -22.11 -5.65 -10.57
C LEU A 114 -23.28 -5.71 -9.59
N ARG A 115 -23.16 -5.09 -8.40
CA ARG A 115 -24.25 -5.03 -7.42
C ARG A 115 -25.47 -4.28 -7.94
N MET A 116 -25.27 -3.16 -8.62
CA MET A 116 -26.38 -2.45 -9.26
C MET A 116 -27.08 -3.34 -10.30
N MET A 117 -26.33 -4.07 -11.12
CA MET A 117 -26.92 -5.01 -12.09
C MET A 117 -27.72 -6.13 -11.40
N GLU A 118 -27.19 -6.71 -10.32
CA GLU A 118 -27.89 -7.75 -9.55
C GLU A 118 -29.23 -7.25 -9.00
N ILE A 119 -29.27 -6.02 -8.47
CA ILE A 119 -30.52 -5.40 -7.98
C ILE A 119 -31.54 -5.30 -9.12
N TRP A 120 -31.15 -4.77 -10.28
CA TRP A 120 -32.06 -4.64 -11.43
C TRP A 120 -32.59 -5.98 -11.94
N ILE A 121 -31.76 -7.02 -11.96
CA ILE A 121 -32.18 -8.34 -12.43
C ILE A 121 -33.05 -9.07 -11.40
N ARG A 122 -32.67 -9.04 -10.12
CA ARG A 122 -33.29 -9.90 -9.09
C ARG A 122 -34.50 -9.23 -8.43
N VAL A 123 -34.41 -7.92 -8.20
CA VAL A 123 -35.45 -7.14 -7.52
C VAL A 123 -36.43 -6.56 -8.54
N TYR A 124 -35.92 -5.76 -9.48
CA TYR A 124 -36.77 -5.06 -10.44
C TYR A 124 -37.18 -5.91 -11.65
N ARG A 125 -36.55 -7.08 -11.85
CA ARG A 125 -36.79 -7.99 -12.98
C ARG A 125 -36.64 -7.30 -14.35
N ASP A 126 -35.74 -6.32 -14.42
CA ASP A 126 -35.45 -5.55 -15.63
C ASP A 126 -34.02 -5.82 -16.13
N PRO A 127 -33.85 -6.81 -17.02
CA PRO A 127 -32.54 -7.11 -17.60
C PRO A 127 -32.05 -6.01 -18.55
N GLU A 128 -32.92 -5.18 -19.13
CA GLU A 128 -32.50 -4.08 -20.01
C GLU A 128 -31.85 -2.95 -19.21
N ALA A 129 -32.38 -2.64 -18.03
CA ALA A 129 -31.72 -1.72 -17.10
C ALA A 129 -30.33 -2.23 -16.70
N ALA A 130 -30.19 -3.53 -16.43
CA ALA A 130 -28.89 -4.13 -16.12
C ALA A 130 -27.92 -4.11 -17.32
N ARG A 131 -28.40 -4.32 -18.56
CA ARG A 131 -27.60 -4.14 -19.78
C ARG A 131 -27.14 -2.70 -19.95
N THR A 132 -28.00 -1.74 -19.64
CA THR A 132 -27.63 -0.31 -19.66
C THR A 132 -26.51 0.00 -18.67
N ILE A 133 -26.58 -0.54 -17.45
CA ILE A 133 -25.51 -0.41 -16.46
C ILE A 133 -24.21 -1.04 -16.95
N HIS A 134 -24.27 -2.22 -17.57
CA HIS A 134 -23.11 -2.88 -18.15
C HIS A 134 -22.41 -2.00 -19.21
N ALA A 135 -23.17 -1.45 -20.16
CA ALA A 135 -22.65 -0.57 -21.19
C ALA A 135 -22.00 0.70 -20.60
N ASN A 136 -22.66 1.34 -19.62
CA ASN A 136 -22.14 2.53 -18.97
C ASN A 136 -20.88 2.24 -18.14
N ALA A 137 -20.86 1.14 -17.40
CA ALA A 137 -19.73 0.72 -16.57
C ALA A 137 -18.47 0.46 -17.41
N LEU A 138 -18.60 -0.12 -18.62
CA LEU A 138 -17.48 -0.31 -19.52
C LEU A 138 -16.84 1.01 -19.99
N GLN A 139 -17.59 2.11 -19.96
CA GLN A 139 -17.08 3.44 -20.28
C GLN A 139 -16.39 4.07 -19.05
N SER A 140 -16.97 3.92 -17.85
CA SER A 140 -16.49 4.57 -16.61
C SER A 140 -15.33 3.85 -15.91
N ILE A 141 -15.25 2.52 -15.98
CA ILE A 141 -14.24 1.74 -15.24
C ILE A 141 -12.82 2.06 -15.72
N ARG A 142 -11.90 2.34 -14.80
CA ARG A 142 -10.50 2.60 -15.09
C ARG A 142 -9.69 1.30 -15.12
N GLY A 143 -8.93 1.11 -16.21
CA GLY A 143 -7.98 0.01 -16.38
C GLY A 143 -8.50 -1.12 -17.26
N LYS A 144 -7.68 -1.53 -18.24
CA LYS A 144 -8.05 -2.57 -19.22
C LYS A 144 -8.40 -3.91 -18.55
N LYS A 145 -7.59 -4.35 -17.58
CA LYS A 145 -7.83 -5.59 -16.83
C LYS A 145 -9.14 -5.54 -16.04
N ASN A 146 -9.47 -4.42 -15.42
CA ASN A 146 -10.70 -4.25 -14.67
C ASN A 146 -11.93 -4.29 -15.59
N LYS A 147 -11.88 -3.63 -16.75
CA LYS A 147 -12.94 -3.72 -17.76
C LYS A 147 -13.17 -5.16 -18.24
N GLN A 148 -12.09 -5.91 -18.50
CA GLN A 148 -12.19 -7.32 -18.91
C GLN A 148 -12.79 -8.20 -17.81
N ASN A 149 -12.36 -8.02 -16.56
CA ASN A 149 -12.90 -8.75 -15.41
C ASN A 149 -14.39 -8.43 -15.18
N PHE A 150 -14.75 -7.15 -15.29
CA PHE A 150 -16.14 -6.70 -15.20
C PHE A 150 -17.00 -7.31 -16.30
N ASP A 151 -16.56 -7.24 -17.56
CA ASP A 151 -17.30 -7.80 -18.69
C ASP A 151 -17.54 -9.31 -18.54
N ALA A 152 -16.51 -10.05 -18.12
CA ALA A 152 -16.63 -11.48 -17.86
C ALA A 152 -17.66 -11.79 -16.77
N ALA A 153 -17.63 -11.06 -15.65
CA ALA A 153 -18.58 -11.25 -14.54
C ALA A 153 -20.02 -10.83 -14.94
N ALA A 154 -20.16 -9.70 -15.62
CA ALA A 154 -21.45 -9.19 -16.07
C ALA A 154 -22.18 -10.14 -17.03
N ARG A 155 -21.43 -10.83 -17.91
CA ARG A 155 -22.01 -11.87 -18.80
C ARG A 155 -22.60 -13.04 -18.03
N VAL A 156 -22.02 -13.44 -16.91
CA VAL A 156 -22.58 -14.51 -16.06
C VAL A 156 -23.91 -14.05 -15.48
N ILE A 157 -23.93 -12.85 -14.90
CA ILE A 157 -25.13 -12.26 -14.29
C ILE A 157 -26.26 -12.08 -15.32
N LEU A 158 -25.96 -11.54 -16.50
CA LEU A 158 -26.96 -11.39 -17.58
C LEU A 158 -27.41 -12.73 -18.18
N GLY A 159 -26.53 -13.73 -18.17
CA GLY A 159 -26.87 -15.09 -18.61
C GLY A 159 -27.83 -15.81 -17.66
N GLU A 160 -27.75 -15.54 -16.35
CA GLU A 160 -28.73 -16.02 -15.37
C GLU A 160 -30.11 -15.39 -15.58
N ALA A 161 -30.17 -14.10 -15.95
CA ALA A 161 -31.43 -13.38 -16.17
C ALA A 161 -32.26 -13.96 -17.33
N GLY A 162 -31.64 -14.60 -18.32
CA GLY A 162 -32.34 -15.23 -19.44
C GLY A 162 -32.87 -16.64 -19.15
N ARG A 163 -32.64 -17.19 -17.94
CA ARG A 163 -33.07 -18.54 -17.54
C ARG A 163 -34.25 -18.55 -16.57
N VAL A 164 -34.68 -17.38 -16.10
CA VAL A 164 -35.81 -17.17 -15.17
C VAL A 164 -37.01 -16.68 -15.96
#